data_AF-A0A3L7PFE5-F1
#
_entry.id   AF-A0A3L7PFE5-F1
#
_cell.length_a   1.000
_cell.length_b   1.000
_cell.length_c   1.000
_cell.angle_alpha   90.00
_cell.angle_beta   90.00
_cell.angle_gamma   90.00
#
_symmetry.space_group_name_H-M   'P 1'
#
loop_
_entity.id
_entity.type
_entity.pdbx_description
1 polymer ?
#
loop_
_entity_poly.entity_id
_entity_poly.type
_entity_poly.pdbx_seq_one_letter_code
_entity_poly.pdbx_strand_id
1 'polypeptide(L)'
;MAKPTDIKIVNAGITFDPVTFRAPLKFGGRTVKETKLINVEVTVESRGKKHAVGFGSTPIGNIWAWPGTNGVTPEQAEAVMTDYAQRVVGLTEGFIDYGHPLELMFTLSAEYGHLAKLVADKHKLPEVIPELARLVAASPLDAALHDAYGRANNISSYDALSSKFMNDDLSEYLDDQFKGEYLDKYTLREPKARMPLYHLVGAADPLTAGDIEQKIGDNLPETLEQWI
;
A
#
# COMPACT_ATOMS: atom_id res chain seq x y z
N MET A 1 22.22 5.04 13.05
CA MET A 1 23.62 5.20 12.49
C MET A 1 23.68 4.63 11.06
N ALA A 2 24.25 5.36 10.10
CA ALA A 2 24.35 4.91 8.69
C ALA A 2 25.03 3.54 8.52
N LYS A 3 24.47 2.70 7.65
CA LYS A 3 24.95 1.34 7.36
C LYS A 3 25.37 1.15 5.90
N PRO A 4 26.24 0.17 5.61
CA PRO A 4 26.59 -0.17 4.23
C PRO A 4 25.40 -0.64 3.38
N THR A 5 24.33 -1.10 4.03
CA THR A 5 23.10 -1.61 3.41
C THR A 5 22.11 -0.51 3.02
N ASP A 6 22.33 0.72 3.51
CA ASP A 6 21.50 1.88 3.18
C ASP A 6 21.39 2.09 1.66
N ILE A 7 20.22 2.54 1.24
CA ILE A 7 19.90 2.88 -0.13
C ILE A 7 19.52 4.35 -0.26
N LYS A 8 19.66 4.91 -1.45
CA LYS A 8 18.96 6.13 -1.86
C LYS A 8 17.96 5.80 -2.97
N ILE A 9 16.92 6.63 -3.11
CA ILE A 9 15.98 6.56 -4.23
C ILE A 9 16.64 7.22 -5.45
N VAL A 10 16.64 6.53 -6.59
CA VAL A 10 17.18 7.03 -7.86
C VAL A 10 16.05 7.47 -8.78
N ASN A 11 14.98 6.69 -8.80
CA ASN A 11 13.80 6.95 -9.62
C ASN A 11 12.59 6.26 -8.98
N ALA A 12 11.40 6.85 -9.11
CA ALA A 12 10.15 6.21 -8.78
C ALA A 12 9.12 6.50 -9.89
N GLY A 13 8.44 5.45 -10.35
CA GLY A 13 7.39 5.53 -11.34
C GLY A 13 6.06 5.03 -10.77
N ILE A 14 4.96 5.59 -11.25
CA ILE A 14 3.61 5.18 -10.85
C ILE A 14 2.74 4.95 -12.08
N THR A 15 1.99 3.85 -12.07
CA THR A 15 0.99 3.54 -13.09
C THR A 15 -0.33 3.17 -12.42
N PHE A 16 -1.40 3.23 -13.21
CA PHE A 16 -2.74 2.94 -12.75
C PHE A 16 -3.43 1.99 -13.72
N ASP A 17 -3.86 0.84 -13.20
CA ASP A 17 -4.52 -0.18 -14.01
C ASP A 17 -6.00 -0.31 -13.60
N PRO A 18 -6.96 -0.04 -14.51
CA PRO A 18 -8.36 -0.31 -14.23
C PRO A 18 -8.60 -1.82 -14.20
N VAL A 19 -9.34 -2.29 -13.20
CA VAL A 19 -9.70 -3.69 -13.01
C VAL A 19 -11.21 -3.78 -12.85
N THR A 20 -11.88 -4.36 -13.85
CA THR A 20 -13.29 -4.74 -13.73
C THR A 20 -13.39 -6.07 -13.00
N PHE A 21 -14.23 -6.13 -11.97
CA PHE A 21 -14.47 -7.37 -11.26
C PHE A 21 -15.36 -8.30 -12.10
N ARG A 22 -15.00 -9.59 -12.11
CA ARG A 22 -15.80 -10.64 -12.74
C ARG A 22 -17.22 -10.67 -12.19
N ALA A 23 -17.36 -10.63 -10.87
CA ALA A 23 -18.61 -10.47 -10.15
C ALA A 23 -18.50 -9.21 -9.27
N PRO A 24 -19.54 -8.35 -9.18
CA PRO A 24 -19.47 -7.15 -8.36
C PRO A 24 -19.18 -7.48 -6.89
N LEU A 25 -18.17 -6.83 -6.32
CA LEU A 25 -17.82 -6.94 -4.91
C LEU A 25 -18.85 -6.19 -4.07
N LYS A 26 -19.49 -6.85 -3.12
CA LYS A 26 -20.44 -6.22 -2.19
C LYS A 26 -19.79 -6.05 -0.82
N PHE A 27 -19.37 -4.83 -0.50
CA PHE A 27 -18.61 -4.53 0.71
C PHE A 27 -19.08 -3.23 1.36
N GLY A 28 -19.23 -3.21 2.69
CA GLY A 28 -19.63 -2.00 3.43
C GLY A 28 -20.98 -1.40 3.00
N GLY A 29 -21.93 -2.23 2.57
CA GLY A 29 -23.23 -1.79 2.05
C GLY A 29 -23.20 -1.22 0.63
N ARG A 30 -22.07 -1.34 -0.09
CA ARG A 30 -21.89 -0.83 -1.45
C ARG A 30 -21.57 -1.96 -2.42
N THR A 31 -22.01 -1.80 -3.66
CA THR A 31 -21.68 -2.70 -4.77
C THR A 31 -20.61 -2.03 -5.63
N VAL A 32 -19.46 -2.67 -5.72
CA VAL A 32 -18.29 -2.19 -6.47
C VAL A 32 -18.12 -3.10 -7.68
N LYS A 33 -18.08 -2.52 -8.88
CA LYS A 33 -17.95 -3.29 -10.13
C LYS A 33 -16.54 -3.25 -10.71
N GLU A 34 -15.77 -2.25 -10.31
CA GLU A 34 -14.42 -2.03 -10.78
C GLU A 34 -13.61 -1.31 -9.70
N THR A 35 -12.30 -1.41 -9.83
CA THR A 35 -11.33 -0.68 -9.00
C THR A 35 -10.18 -0.24 -9.90
N LYS A 36 -9.31 0.61 -9.36
CA LYS A 36 -8.05 0.99 -9.97
C LYS A 36 -6.92 0.47 -9.11
N LEU A 37 -6.00 -0.30 -9.67
CA LEU A 37 -4.73 -0.63 -9.02
C LEU A 37 -3.79 0.55 -9.14
N ILE A 38 -3.11 0.87 -8.04
CA ILE A 38 -1.97 1.76 -8.00
C ILE A 38 -0.74 0.87 -8.00
N ASN A 39 0.13 1.02 -8.99
CA ASN A 39 1.40 0.30 -9.06
C ASN A 39 2.54 1.29 -9.00
N VAL A 40 3.55 1.01 -8.17
CA VAL A 40 4.74 1.83 -8.03
C VAL A 40 5.98 0.97 -8.21
N GLU A 41 6.89 1.44 -9.05
CA GLU A 41 8.24 0.89 -9.20
C GLU A 41 9.26 1.89 -8.65
N VAL A 42 10.14 1.44 -7.77
CA VAL A 42 11.22 2.28 -7.20
C VAL A 42 12.56 1.67 -7.57
N THR A 43 13.40 2.46 -8.23
CA THR A 43 14.81 2.15 -8.46
C THR A 43 15.64 2.77 -7.35
N VAL A 44 16.52 1.97 -6.74
CA VAL A 44 17.37 2.39 -5.62
C VAL A 44 18.83 2.10 -5.92
N GLU A 45 19.72 2.86 -5.30
CA GLU A 45 21.17 2.62 -5.31
C GLU A 45 21.67 2.45 -3.86
N SER A 46 22.37 1.35 -3.58
CA SER A 46 23.03 1.15 -2.28
C SER A 46 24.34 1.93 -2.18
N ARG A 47 24.87 2.11 -0.96
CA ARG A 47 26.22 2.72 -0.78
C ARG A 47 27.34 1.97 -1.53
N GLY A 48 27.14 0.67 -1.79
CA GLY A 48 28.02 -0.15 -2.62
C GLY A 48 27.81 0.01 -4.14
N LYS A 49 27.04 1.02 -4.58
CA LYS A 49 26.67 1.29 -5.98
C LYS A 49 25.90 0.18 -6.69
N LYS A 50 25.28 -0.74 -5.92
CA LYS A 50 24.37 -1.74 -6.49
C LYS A 50 23.03 -1.08 -6.73
N HIS A 51 22.43 -1.41 -7.87
CA HIS A 51 21.09 -0.96 -8.22
C HIS A 51 20.09 -2.11 -8.06
N ALA A 52 18.89 -1.79 -7.60
CA ALA A 52 17.77 -2.71 -7.57
C ALA A 52 16.47 -1.96 -7.87
N VAL A 53 15.49 -2.70 -8.37
CA VAL A 53 14.13 -2.20 -8.61
C VAL A 53 13.19 -3.00 -7.73
N GLY A 54 12.36 -2.30 -6.96
CA GLY A 54 11.28 -2.89 -6.18
C GLY A 54 9.92 -2.47 -6.71
N PHE A 55 8.92 -3.28 -6.38
CA PHE A 55 7.54 -3.10 -6.84
C PHE A 55 6.55 -3.13 -5.67
N GLY A 56 5.57 -2.24 -5.71
CA GLY A 56 4.47 -2.17 -4.75
C GLY A 56 3.15 -1.95 -5.47
N SER A 57 2.09 -2.60 -5.00
CA SER A 57 0.76 -2.48 -5.61
C SER A 57 -0.34 -2.54 -4.56
N THR A 58 -1.39 -1.75 -4.75
CA THR A 58 -2.61 -1.80 -3.93
C THR A 58 -3.81 -1.32 -4.74
N PRO A 59 -5.03 -1.86 -4.53
CA PRO A 59 -6.24 -1.22 -5.02
C PRO A 59 -6.47 0.15 -4.33
N ILE A 60 -6.95 1.14 -5.09
CA ILE A 60 -7.15 2.53 -4.64
C ILE A 60 -7.99 2.64 -3.35
N GLY A 61 -8.95 1.74 -3.12
CA GLY A 61 -9.60 1.59 -1.82
C GLY A 61 -10.54 2.73 -1.38
N ASN A 62 -10.86 3.67 -2.27
CA ASN A 62 -11.75 4.82 -2.02
C ASN A 62 -13.05 4.45 -1.30
N ILE A 63 -13.67 3.32 -1.65
CA ILE A 63 -14.97 2.89 -1.09
C ILE A 63 -14.95 2.69 0.43
N TRP A 64 -13.85 2.18 0.99
CA TRP A 64 -13.74 1.87 2.42
C TRP A 64 -12.80 2.81 3.16
N ALA A 65 -11.77 3.33 2.50
CA ALA A 65 -10.83 4.28 3.09
C ALA A 65 -11.42 5.70 3.17
N TRP A 66 -12.39 6.01 2.31
CA TRP A 66 -13.07 7.30 2.28
C TRP A 66 -14.55 7.14 1.88
N PRO A 67 -15.43 6.70 2.81
CA PRO A 67 -16.83 6.42 2.50
C PRO A 67 -17.70 7.66 2.19
N GLY A 68 -17.12 8.82 1.85
CA GLY A 68 -17.85 10.00 1.38
C GLY A 68 -18.52 10.79 2.50
N THR A 69 -17.78 11.12 3.55
CA THR A 69 -18.23 12.13 4.51
C THR A 69 -18.41 13.48 3.82
N ASN A 70 -19.34 14.30 4.31
CA ASN A 70 -19.54 15.68 3.86
C ASN A 70 -19.81 15.88 2.35
N GLY A 71 -20.35 14.85 1.67
CA GLY A 71 -20.82 14.97 0.28
C GLY A 71 -19.78 14.64 -0.79
N VAL A 72 -18.61 14.11 -0.43
CA VAL A 72 -17.63 13.60 -1.39
C VAL A 72 -18.15 12.29 -2.01
N THR A 73 -18.27 12.24 -3.34
CA THR A 73 -18.71 11.01 -4.02
C THR A 73 -17.57 9.99 -4.12
N PRO A 74 -17.87 8.69 -4.30
CA PRO A 74 -16.85 7.67 -4.56
C PRO A 74 -15.90 8.00 -5.70
N GLU A 75 -16.42 8.58 -6.78
CA GLU A 75 -15.66 8.95 -7.98
C GLU A 75 -14.73 10.13 -7.70
N GLN A 76 -15.20 11.12 -6.91
CA GLN A 76 -14.35 12.21 -6.45
C GLN A 76 -13.24 11.68 -5.53
N ALA A 77 -13.56 10.81 -4.57
CA ALA A 77 -12.58 10.19 -3.70
C ALA A 77 -11.53 9.39 -4.49
N GLU A 78 -11.95 8.61 -5.49
CA GLU A 78 -11.01 7.87 -6.35
C GLU A 78 -10.07 8.81 -7.13
N ALA A 79 -10.62 9.85 -7.75
CA ALA A 79 -9.84 10.81 -8.54
C ALA A 79 -8.82 11.56 -7.67
N VAL A 80 -9.23 11.96 -6.47
CA VAL A 80 -8.39 12.67 -5.50
C VAL A 80 -7.31 11.78 -4.93
N MET A 81 -7.64 10.54 -4.56
CA MET A 81 -6.65 9.56 -4.09
C MET A 81 -5.64 9.21 -5.19
N THR A 82 -6.06 9.18 -6.45
CA THR A 82 -5.17 8.99 -7.61
C THR A 82 -4.18 10.15 -7.75
N ASP A 83 -4.64 11.40 -7.71
CA ASP A 83 -3.76 12.60 -7.76
C ASP A 83 -2.83 12.65 -6.53
N TYR A 84 -3.34 12.30 -5.35
CA TYR A 84 -2.54 12.22 -4.13
C TYR A 84 -1.42 11.18 -4.25
N ALA A 85 -1.71 9.96 -4.71
CA ALA A 85 -0.72 8.91 -4.91
C ALA A 85 0.39 9.34 -5.89
N GLN A 86 0.03 9.98 -7.01
CA GLN A 86 1.00 10.52 -7.96
C GLN A 86 1.95 11.52 -7.31
N ARG A 87 1.41 12.42 -6.49
CA ARG A 87 2.21 13.45 -5.82
C ARG A 87 3.07 12.88 -4.70
N VAL A 88 2.61 11.86 -3.98
CA VAL A 88 3.42 11.15 -2.98
C VAL A 88 4.64 10.53 -3.64
N VAL A 89 4.48 9.88 -4.81
CA VAL A 89 5.61 9.37 -5.59
C VAL A 89 6.53 10.50 -6.04
N GLY A 90 5.96 11.63 -6.45
CA GLY A 90 6.70 12.85 -6.79
C GLY A 90 7.53 13.43 -5.63
N LEU A 91 7.21 13.17 -4.36
CA LEU A 91 8.04 13.60 -3.23
C LEU A 91 9.44 12.97 -3.24
N THR A 92 9.61 11.85 -3.96
CA THR A 92 10.92 11.21 -4.10
C THR A 92 11.84 11.94 -5.09
N GLU A 93 11.29 12.84 -5.93
CA GLU A 93 12.09 13.63 -6.85
C GLU A 93 13.01 14.58 -6.08
N GLY A 94 14.33 14.40 -6.25
CA GLY A 94 15.33 15.20 -5.53
C GLY A 94 15.54 14.78 -4.07
N PHE A 95 14.90 13.70 -3.61
CA PHE A 95 15.20 13.10 -2.32
C PHE A 95 16.51 12.32 -2.39
N ILE A 96 17.58 12.88 -1.83
CA ILE A 96 18.97 12.39 -2.03
C ILE A 96 19.52 11.58 -0.85
N ASP A 97 18.75 11.45 0.23
CA ASP A 97 19.22 10.83 1.46
C ASP A 97 19.40 9.31 1.31
N TYR A 98 20.38 8.80 2.04
CA TYR A 98 20.61 7.36 2.19
C TYR A 98 20.06 6.89 3.53
N GLY A 99 19.36 5.77 3.54
CA GLY A 99 18.85 5.17 4.76
C GLY A 99 18.20 3.81 4.54
N HIS A 100 17.66 3.27 5.63
CA HIS A 100 16.73 2.16 5.62
C HIS A 100 15.35 2.64 5.13
N PRO A 101 14.55 1.82 4.42
CA PRO A 101 13.22 2.22 3.93
C PRO A 101 12.34 2.88 4.98
N LEU A 102 12.36 2.37 6.22
CA LEU A 102 11.59 2.95 7.34
C LEU A 102 11.97 4.41 7.63
N GLU A 103 13.26 4.76 7.62
CA GLU A 103 13.72 6.16 7.85
C GLU A 103 13.32 7.07 6.69
N LEU A 104 13.51 6.59 5.46
CA LEU A 104 13.22 7.34 4.24
C LEU A 104 11.71 7.62 4.14
N MET A 105 10.89 6.59 4.39
CA MET A 105 9.43 6.74 4.39
C MET A 105 8.94 7.57 5.56
N PHE A 106 9.52 7.43 6.75
CA PHE A 106 9.16 8.28 7.90
C PHE A 106 9.41 9.75 7.58
N THR A 107 10.56 10.07 7.00
CA THR A 107 10.90 11.43 6.53
C THR A 107 9.91 11.93 5.48
N LEU A 108 9.64 11.15 4.43
CA LEU A 108 8.69 11.53 3.38
C LEU A 108 7.25 11.67 3.90
N SER A 109 6.86 10.88 4.91
CA SER A 109 5.51 10.88 5.47
C SER A 109 5.16 12.17 6.20
N ALA A 110 6.16 12.94 6.64
CA ALA A 110 5.95 14.26 7.25
C ALA A 110 5.20 15.24 6.31
N GLU A 111 5.37 15.08 5.00
CA GLU A 111 4.73 15.92 3.98
C GLU A 111 3.27 15.53 3.68
N TYR A 112 2.82 14.35 4.11
CA TYR A 112 1.52 13.78 3.72
C TYR A 112 0.34 14.67 4.14
N GLY A 113 0.41 15.25 5.34
CA GLY A 113 -0.62 16.15 5.85
C GLY A 113 -0.73 17.45 5.05
N HIS A 114 0.41 18.03 4.66
CA HIS A 114 0.44 19.24 3.84
C HIS A 114 -0.05 18.96 2.43
N LEU A 115 0.47 17.90 1.81
CA LEU A 115 0.11 17.49 0.46
C LEU A 115 -1.39 17.20 0.32
N ALA A 116 -1.99 16.55 1.32
CA ALA A 116 -3.41 16.23 1.31
C ALA A 116 -4.30 17.47 1.29
N LYS A 117 -3.92 18.54 2.01
CA LYS A 117 -4.63 19.82 1.98
C LYS A 117 -4.54 20.45 0.60
N LEU A 118 -3.34 20.52 0.02
CA LEU A 118 -3.13 21.07 -1.32
C LEU A 118 -3.95 20.34 -2.39
N VAL A 119 -4.01 19.00 -2.32
CA VAL A 119 -4.81 18.20 -3.26
C VAL A 119 -6.30 18.42 -3.04
N ALA A 120 -6.77 18.40 -1.80
CA ALA A 120 -8.18 18.67 -1.51
C ALA A 120 -8.63 20.07 -2.01
N ASP A 121 -7.81 21.10 -1.78
CA ASP A 121 -8.06 22.47 -2.23
C ASP A 121 -8.10 22.56 -3.76
N LYS A 122 -7.13 21.94 -4.45
CA LYS A 122 -7.08 21.89 -5.91
C LYS A 122 -8.34 21.25 -6.51
N HIS A 123 -8.86 20.20 -5.87
CA HIS A 123 -10.09 19.51 -6.27
C HIS A 123 -11.36 20.16 -5.71
N LYS A 124 -11.24 21.27 -4.97
CA LYS A 124 -12.36 22.02 -4.36
C LYS A 124 -13.24 21.13 -3.47
N LEU A 125 -12.63 20.22 -2.73
CA LEU A 125 -13.36 19.33 -1.84
C LEU A 125 -13.83 20.07 -0.58
N PRO A 126 -14.96 19.65 0.01
CA PRO A 126 -15.47 20.24 1.25
C PRO A 126 -14.67 19.79 2.49
N GLU A 127 -13.76 18.83 2.35
CA GLU A 127 -12.96 18.28 3.43
C GLU A 127 -11.57 17.85 2.94
N VAL A 128 -10.61 17.74 3.86
CA VAL A 128 -9.27 17.21 3.58
C VAL A 128 -9.35 15.69 3.42
N ILE A 129 -8.47 15.13 2.59
CA ILE A 129 -8.36 13.68 2.40
C ILE A 129 -8.18 12.98 3.78
N PRO A 130 -9.07 12.03 4.15
CA PRO A 130 -8.95 11.29 5.41
C PRO A 130 -7.61 10.58 5.55
N GLU A 131 -7.13 10.44 6.78
CA GLU A 131 -5.84 9.80 7.08
C GLU A 131 -5.68 8.41 6.49
N LEU A 132 -6.70 7.56 6.68
CA LEU A 132 -6.69 6.22 6.13
C LEU A 132 -6.53 6.22 4.60
N ALA A 133 -7.27 7.09 3.91
CA ALA A 133 -7.17 7.24 2.46
C ALA A 133 -5.79 7.73 2.01
N ARG A 134 -5.17 8.65 2.76
CA ARG A 134 -3.79 9.12 2.51
C ARG A 134 -2.79 7.97 2.62
N LEU A 135 -2.87 7.19 3.70
CA LEU A 135 -1.96 6.06 3.95
C LEU A 135 -2.13 4.96 2.90
N VAL A 136 -3.37 4.63 2.51
CA VAL A 136 -3.65 3.64 1.46
C VAL A 136 -3.10 4.09 0.10
N ALA A 137 -3.32 5.34 -0.28
CA ALA A 137 -2.81 5.87 -1.54
C ALA A 137 -1.26 5.96 -1.58
N ALA A 138 -0.62 6.11 -0.42
CA ALA A 138 0.84 6.16 -0.29
C ALA A 138 1.51 4.77 -0.18
N SER A 139 0.79 3.75 0.30
CA SER A 139 1.37 2.44 0.64
C SER A 139 2.12 1.72 -0.50
N PRO A 140 1.77 1.87 -1.80
CA PRO A 140 2.55 1.24 -2.87
C PRO A 140 3.99 1.75 -2.96
N LEU A 141 4.22 3.04 -2.66
CA LEU A 141 5.58 3.60 -2.63
C LEU A 141 6.41 2.95 -1.52
N ASP A 142 5.83 2.84 -0.33
CA ASP A 142 6.45 2.20 0.84
C ASP A 142 6.81 0.74 0.55
N ALA A 143 5.83 -0.02 0.04
CA ALA A 143 6.02 -1.42 -0.34
C ALA A 143 7.11 -1.60 -1.41
N ALA A 144 7.12 -0.75 -2.44
CA ALA A 144 8.13 -0.78 -3.50
C ALA A 144 9.54 -0.48 -2.96
N LEU A 145 9.67 0.46 -2.02
CA LEU A 145 10.95 0.80 -1.43
C LEU A 145 11.50 -0.34 -0.55
N HIS A 146 10.64 -0.98 0.24
CA HIS A 146 11.00 -2.16 1.02
C HIS A 146 11.40 -3.35 0.14
N ASP A 147 10.67 -3.59 -0.96
CA ASP A 147 11.04 -4.63 -1.94
C ASP A 147 12.40 -4.31 -2.59
N ALA A 148 12.63 -3.06 -2.99
CA ALA A 148 13.88 -2.62 -3.60
C ALA A 148 15.07 -2.80 -2.64
N TYR A 149 14.89 -2.50 -1.35
CA TYR A 149 15.91 -2.68 -0.33
C TYR A 149 16.29 -4.14 -0.12
N GLY A 150 15.28 -5.02 -0.01
CA GLY A 150 15.51 -6.46 0.10
C GLY A 150 16.32 -6.99 -1.09
N ARG A 151 15.92 -6.61 -2.30
CA ARG A 151 16.62 -6.98 -3.55
C ARG A 151 18.05 -6.44 -3.60
N ALA A 152 18.28 -5.17 -3.27
CA ALA A 152 19.61 -4.56 -3.26
C ALA A 152 20.59 -5.28 -2.31
N ASN A 153 20.05 -5.82 -1.21
CA ASN A 153 20.80 -6.54 -0.18
C ASN A 153 20.74 -8.07 -0.33
N ASN A 154 20.05 -8.58 -1.36
CA ASN A 154 19.85 -10.01 -1.63
C ASN A 154 19.27 -10.78 -0.42
N ILE A 155 18.23 -10.21 0.18
CA ILE A 155 17.47 -10.79 1.31
C ILE A 155 15.97 -10.56 1.14
N SER A 156 15.14 -11.26 1.90
CA SER A 156 13.73 -10.90 2.04
C SER A 156 13.60 -9.50 2.65
N SER A 157 12.63 -8.71 2.19
CA SER A 157 12.32 -7.40 2.79
C SER A 157 11.89 -7.54 4.26
N TYR A 158 11.33 -8.69 4.65
CA TYR A 158 11.03 -8.98 6.05
C TYR A 158 12.31 -9.14 6.87
N ASP A 159 13.35 -9.79 6.34
CA ASP A 159 14.63 -10.00 7.05
C ASP A 159 15.43 -8.69 7.25
N ALA A 160 15.13 -7.67 6.45
CA ALA A 160 15.67 -6.32 6.58
C ALA A 160 15.17 -5.57 7.81
N LEU A 161 14.17 -6.10 8.53
CA LEU A 161 13.52 -5.44 9.66
C LEU A 161 14.24 -5.60 11.01
N SER A 162 15.51 -6.03 10.99
CA SER A 162 16.32 -6.29 12.18
C SER A 162 17.34 -5.19 12.46
N SER A 163 17.89 -5.16 13.68
CA SER A 163 18.99 -4.27 14.06
C SER A 163 20.24 -4.36 13.19
N LYS A 164 20.39 -5.45 12.42
CA LYS A 164 21.45 -5.60 11.43
C LYS A 164 21.31 -4.59 10.29
N PHE A 165 20.09 -4.26 9.90
CA PHE A 165 19.75 -3.47 8.72
C PHE A 165 19.06 -2.14 9.04
N MET A 166 18.21 -2.09 10.07
CA MET A 166 17.59 -0.87 10.57
C MET A 166 18.61 -0.04 11.34
N ASN A 167 18.64 1.26 11.05
CA ASN A 167 19.61 2.21 11.59
C ASN A 167 19.30 2.67 13.01
N ASP A 168 18.00 2.72 13.35
CA ASP A 168 17.45 3.10 14.65
C ASP A 168 16.42 2.05 15.09
N ASP A 169 16.19 2.00 16.41
CA ASP A 169 15.19 1.11 17.00
C ASP A 169 13.78 1.70 16.89
N LEU A 170 12.77 0.95 17.33
CA LEU A 170 11.37 1.33 17.22
C LEU A 170 10.97 2.55 18.07
N SER A 171 11.77 2.96 19.06
CA SER A 171 11.45 4.14 19.88
C SER A 171 11.54 5.46 19.12
N GLU A 172 12.32 5.51 18.03
CA GLU A 172 12.39 6.67 17.12
C GLU A 172 11.07 6.91 16.37
N TYR A 173 10.32 5.84 16.08
CA TYR A 173 9.11 5.89 15.27
C TYR A 173 7.83 5.82 16.11
N LEU A 174 7.92 5.33 17.34
CA LEU A 174 6.82 5.11 18.27
C LEU A 174 7.06 5.90 19.57
N ASP A 175 7.47 5.20 20.63
CA ASP A 175 7.79 5.78 21.94
C ASP A 175 8.82 4.94 22.73
N ASP A 176 9.23 5.44 23.90
CA ASP A 176 10.26 4.85 24.76
C ASP A 176 10.00 3.40 25.20
N GLN A 177 8.77 2.89 25.11
CA GLN A 177 8.46 1.50 25.45
C GLN A 177 9.10 0.51 24.49
N PHE A 178 9.45 0.96 23.28
CA PHE A 178 10.06 0.14 22.23
C PHE A 178 11.58 0.29 22.12
N LYS A 179 12.21 0.89 23.14
CA LYS A 179 13.65 1.10 23.14
C LYS A 179 14.43 -0.22 23.04
N GLY A 180 15.36 -0.27 22.08
CA GLY A 180 16.14 -1.46 21.73
C GLY A 180 15.36 -2.55 20.97
N GLU A 181 14.09 -2.32 20.65
CA GLU A 181 13.27 -3.26 19.89
C GLU A 181 13.27 -2.93 18.40
N TYR A 182 13.23 -3.97 17.58
CA TYR A 182 13.22 -3.87 16.12
C TYR A 182 12.04 -4.67 15.57
N LEU A 183 11.62 -4.38 14.34
CA LEU A 183 10.44 -4.98 13.71
C LEU A 183 10.57 -6.51 13.50
N ASP A 184 11.80 -7.03 13.46
CA ASP A 184 12.09 -8.47 13.43
C ASP A 184 11.60 -9.22 14.68
N LYS A 185 11.43 -8.54 15.83
CA LYS A 185 10.80 -9.11 17.02
C LYS A 185 9.33 -9.51 16.76
N TYR A 186 8.68 -8.86 15.81
CA TYR A 186 7.24 -8.99 15.53
C TYR A 186 6.94 -9.66 14.19
N THR A 187 7.97 -10.10 13.47
CA THR A 187 7.82 -10.71 12.15
C THR A 187 8.55 -12.06 12.10
N LEU A 188 8.02 -13.01 11.33
CA LEU A 188 8.66 -14.31 11.17
C LEU A 188 9.84 -14.18 10.18
N ARG A 189 10.92 -14.95 10.40
CA ARG A 189 12.05 -15.09 9.45
C ARG A 189 11.82 -16.23 8.47
N GLU A 190 11.23 -17.31 8.99
CA GLU A 190 10.82 -18.44 8.17
C GLU A 190 9.32 -18.34 7.87
N PRO A 191 8.92 -18.35 6.58
CA PRO A 191 7.51 -18.35 6.22
C PRO A 191 6.83 -19.63 6.74
N LYS A 192 5.59 -19.50 7.22
CA LYS A 192 4.80 -20.67 7.58
C LYS A 192 4.31 -21.35 6.31
N ALA A 193 4.67 -22.62 6.14
CA ALA A 193 4.20 -23.43 5.00
C ALA A 193 2.67 -23.58 4.95
N ARG A 194 1.97 -23.36 6.07
CA ARG A 194 0.51 -23.39 6.17
C ARG A 194 0.02 -22.25 7.07
N MET A 195 -1.01 -21.54 6.62
CA MET A 195 -1.71 -20.51 7.39
C MET A 195 -3.23 -20.70 7.28
N PRO A 196 -3.99 -20.32 8.31
CA PRO A 196 -5.44 -20.25 8.18
C PRO A 196 -5.81 -19.20 7.13
N LEU A 197 -6.60 -19.60 6.14
CA LEU A 197 -7.32 -18.67 5.26
C LEU A 197 -8.79 -18.68 5.65
N TYR A 198 -9.45 -17.55 5.44
CA TYR A 198 -10.90 -17.45 5.48
C TYR A 198 -11.38 -16.86 4.16
N HIS A 199 -12.54 -17.30 3.71
CA HIS A 199 -13.25 -16.65 2.62
C HIS A 199 -14.00 -15.46 3.21
N LEU A 200 -13.79 -14.27 2.66
CA LEU A 200 -14.66 -13.13 2.94
C LEU A 200 -15.93 -13.30 2.12
N VAL A 201 -17.04 -13.60 2.80
CA VAL A 201 -18.35 -13.79 2.19
C VAL A 201 -19.28 -12.71 2.70
N GLY A 202 -19.65 -11.79 1.81
CA GLY A 202 -20.58 -10.71 2.10
C GLY A 202 -22.02 -11.22 2.20
N ALA A 203 -22.87 -10.46 2.89
CA ALA A 203 -24.28 -10.80 3.11
C ALA A 203 -25.12 -10.95 1.82
N ALA A 204 -24.57 -10.55 0.68
CA ALA A 204 -25.22 -10.59 -0.61
C ALA A 204 -24.42 -11.39 -1.65
N ASP A 205 -23.44 -12.17 -1.21
CA ASP A 205 -22.72 -13.13 -2.04
C ASP A 205 -23.49 -14.47 -2.09
N PRO A 206 -23.57 -15.15 -3.24
CA PRO A 206 -24.23 -16.44 -3.35
C PRO A 206 -23.52 -17.53 -2.52
N LEU A 207 -24.24 -18.17 -1.60
CA LEU A 207 -23.72 -19.30 -0.84
C LEU A 207 -23.97 -20.61 -1.58
N THR A 208 -25.15 -20.71 -2.18
CA THR A 208 -25.67 -21.88 -2.89
C THR A 208 -26.12 -21.50 -4.29
N ALA A 209 -26.39 -22.50 -5.14
CA ALA A 209 -26.90 -22.26 -6.50
C ALA A 209 -28.27 -21.56 -6.51
N GLY A 210 -29.06 -21.66 -5.44
CA GLY A 210 -30.36 -21.00 -5.30
C GLY A 210 -30.26 -19.49 -5.07
N ASP A 211 -29.11 -19.00 -4.63
CA ASP A 211 -28.86 -17.57 -4.40
C ASP A 211 -28.46 -16.82 -5.69
N ILE A 212 -28.26 -17.54 -6.80
CA ILE A 212 -27.88 -16.96 -8.08
C ILE A 212 -29.13 -16.50 -8.84
N GLU A 213 -29.33 -15.19 -8.93
CA GLU A 213 -30.38 -14.61 -9.78
C GLU A 213 -30.05 -14.73 -11.28
N GLN A 214 -28.79 -14.45 -11.65
CA GLN A 214 -28.31 -14.51 -13.03
C GLN A 214 -26.90 -15.10 -13.05
N LYS A 215 -26.74 -16.23 -13.75
CA LYS A 215 -25.43 -16.87 -13.93
C LYS A 215 -24.53 -16.04 -14.85
N ILE A 216 -23.26 -15.91 -14.48
CA ILE A 216 -22.21 -15.35 -15.33
C ILE A 216 -21.90 -16.33 -16.47
N GLY A 217 -21.86 -17.63 -16.17
CA GLY A 217 -21.77 -18.68 -17.21
C GLY A 217 -20.41 -18.78 -17.92
N ASP A 218 -19.33 -18.38 -17.25
CA ASP A 218 -17.95 -18.41 -17.77
C ASP A 218 -17.12 -19.60 -17.25
N ASN A 219 -17.79 -20.62 -16.70
CA ASN A 219 -17.20 -21.86 -16.14
C ASN A 219 -16.29 -21.67 -14.91
N LEU A 220 -16.32 -20.51 -14.28
CA LEU A 220 -15.63 -20.26 -13.00
C LEU A 220 -16.64 -20.34 -11.83
N PRO A 221 -16.19 -20.65 -10.59
CA PRO A 221 -17.07 -20.73 -9.43
C PRO A 221 -17.92 -19.48 -9.18
N GLU A 222 -19.22 -19.63 -8.93
CA GLU A 222 -20.20 -18.54 -8.68
C GLU A 222 -20.81 -18.59 -7.27
N THR A 223 -20.48 -19.62 -6.48
CA THR A 223 -20.99 -19.85 -5.11
C THR A 223 -19.86 -20.22 -4.17
N LEU A 224 -20.03 -20.00 -2.86
CA LEU A 224 -19.04 -20.43 -1.87
C LEU A 224 -18.73 -21.94 -1.99
N GLU A 225 -19.74 -22.79 -2.16
CA GLU A 225 -19.59 -24.24 -2.31
C GLU A 225 -18.71 -24.66 -3.50
N GLN A 226 -18.64 -23.85 -4.55
CA GLN A 226 -17.79 -24.14 -5.72
C GLN A 226 -16.35 -23.64 -5.57
N TRP A 227 -16.09 -22.74 -4.61
CA TRP A 227 -14.74 -22.21 -4.32
C TRP A 227 -13.96 -23.08 -3.33
N ILE A 228 -14.65 -23.89 -2.54
CA ILE A 228 -14.10 -24.80 -1.51
C ILE A 228 -14.08 -26.25 -2.02
#